data_AF-A0A5C7BSB4-F1
#
_entry.id   AF-A0A5C7BSB4-F1
#
_cell.length_a   1.000
_cell.length_b   1.000
_cell.length_c   1.000
_cell.angle_alpha   90.00
_cell.angle_beta   90.00
_cell.angle_gamma   90.00
#
_symmetry.space_group_name_H-M   'P 1'
#
loop_
_entity.id
_entity.type
_entity.pdbx_description
1 polymer ?
#
loop_
_entity_poly.entity_id
_entity_poly.type
_entity_poly.pdbx_seq_one_letter_code
_entity_poly.pdbx_strand_id
1 'polypeptide(L)'
;MAKVIFEFTESDAVTNDVPGHATVPVSISVGVEGLNDARPGHAECLALIMKRMAPGIIKALNAVYIRKLEESGVSGVKSEFFKVNLQ
;
A
#
# COMPACT_ATOMS: atom_id res chain seq x y z
N MET A 1 16.01 -8.33 -15.00
CA MET A 1 16.00 -7.02 -14.31
C MET A 1 14.99 -7.15 -13.20
N ALA A 2 15.38 -6.86 -11.95
CA ALA A 2 14.46 -6.96 -10.83
C ALA A 2 13.37 -5.88 -10.95
N LYS A 3 12.13 -6.25 -10.65
CA LYS A 3 10.96 -5.37 -10.64
C LYS A 3 10.32 -5.44 -9.27
N VAL A 4 9.87 -4.30 -8.76
CA VAL A 4 9.05 -4.23 -7.55
C VAL A 4 7.62 -3.92 -7.99
N ILE A 5 6.68 -4.74 -7.54
CA ILE A 5 5.27 -4.66 -7.91
C ILE A 5 4.49 -4.27 -6.68
N PHE A 6 3.73 -3.19 -6.78
CA PHE A 6 2.76 -2.76 -5.77
C PHE A 6 1.38 -3.03 -6.32
N GLU A 7 0.65 -3.93 -5.66
CA GLU A 7 -0.72 -4.27 -6.01
C GLU A 7 -1.66 -3.70 -4.95
N PHE A 8 -2.70 -3.00 -5.41
CA PHE A 8 -3.72 -2.39 -4.57
C PHE A 8 -5.04 -3.09 -4.83
N THR A 9 -5.65 -3.58 -3.77
CA THR A 9 -6.97 -4.22 -3.84
C THR A 9 -7.91 -3.49 -2.90
N GLU A 10 -8.86 -2.77 -3.49
CA GLU A 10 -9.96 -2.15 -2.75
C GLU A 10 -11.02 -3.22 -2.49
N SER A 11 -11.52 -3.27 -1.25
CA SER A 11 -12.66 -4.11 -0.86
C SER A 11 -13.94 -3.27 -0.81
N ASP A 12 -15.08 -3.95 -0.73
CA ASP A 12 -16.37 -3.26 -0.63
C ASP A 12 -16.41 -2.27 0.55
N ALA A 13 -17.06 -1.14 0.33
CA ALA A 13 -17.22 -0.11 1.35
C ALA A 13 -18.01 -0.66 2.55
N VAL A 14 -17.42 -0.57 3.74
CA VAL A 14 -18.06 -0.92 5.00
C VAL A 14 -18.68 0.35 5.58
N THR A 15 -19.99 0.35 5.77
CA THR A 15 -20.66 1.41 6.52
C THR A 15 -20.28 1.31 7.99
N ASN A 16 -19.71 2.40 8.54
CA ASN A 16 -19.41 2.46 9.96
C ASN A 16 -20.68 2.80 10.77
N ASP A 17 -20.60 2.66 12.08
CA ASP A 17 -21.65 3.06 13.04
C ASP A 17 -21.97 4.56 13.01
N VAL A 18 -21.22 5.36 12.24
CA VAL A 18 -21.43 6.79 12.03
C VAL A 18 -22.23 7.02 10.74
N PRO A 19 -23.46 7.57 10.82
CA PRO A 19 -24.29 7.84 9.65
C PRO A 19 -23.57 8.73 8.63
N GLY A 20 -23.60 8.32 7.36
CA GLY A 20 -22.97 9.05 6.26
C GLY A 20 -21.45 8.89 6.20
N HIS A 21 -20.85 7.94 6.93
CA HIS A 21 -19.45 7.58 6.81
C HIS A 21 -19.29 6.14 6.32
N ALA A 22 -18.49 5.98 5.27
CA ALA A 22 -18.11 4.68 4.74
C ALA A 22 -16.59 4.55 4.77
N THR A 23 -16.11 3.36 5.09
CA THR A 23 -14.69 3.00 5.04
C THR A 23 -14.47 2.00 3.93
N VAL A 24 -13.53 2.29 3.04
CA VAL A 24 -13.09 1.34 2.00
C VAL A 24 -11.78 0.71 2.48
N PRO A 25 -11.76 -0.58 2.83
CA PRO A 25 -10.52 -1.27 3.16
C PRO A 25 -9.67 -1.41 1.89
N VAL A 26 -8.41 -0.99 1.97
CA VAL A 26 -7.45 -1.14 0.87
C VAL A 26 -6.30 -2.02 1.33
N SER A 27 -6.11 -3.15 0.66
CA SER A 27 -4.95 -4.01 0.84
C SER A 27 -3.84 -3.59 -0.12
N ILE A 28 -2.60 -3.55 0.37
CA ILE A 28 -1.41 -3.24 -0.44
C ILE A 28 -0.44 -4.43 -0.33
N SER A 29 -0.26 -5.13 -1.43
CA SER A 29 0.69 -6.24 -1.55
C SER A 29 1.95 -5.76 -2.27
N VAL A 30 3.12 -6.13 -1.76
CA VAL A 30 4.42 -5.77 -2.35
C VAL A 30 5.16 -7.05 -2.76
N GLY A 31 5.35 -7.23 -4.06
CA GLY A 31 6.11 -8.34 -4.64
C GLY A 31 7.43 -7.88 -5.27
N VAL A 32 8.39 -8.79 -5.39
CA VAL A 32 9.63 -8.57 -6.14
C VAL A 32 9.79 -9.70 -7.16
N GLU A 33 9.86 -9.35 -8.45
CA GLU A 33 10.07 -10.29 -9.55
C GLU A 33 11.46 -10.11 -10.18
N GLY A 34 11.95 -11.15 -10.87
CA GLY A 34 13.15 -11.06 -11.71
C GLY A 34 14.45 -10.91 -10.94
N LEU A 35 14.47 -11.39 -9.69
CA LEU A 35 15.69 -11.59 -8.91
C LEU A 35 16.52 -12.71 -9.54
N ASN A 36 17.84 -12.53 -9.54
CA ASN A 36 18.74 -13.54 -10.06
C ASN A 36 18.95 -14.62 -8.98
N ASP A 37 18.24 -15.73 -9.09
CA ASP A 37 18.30 -16.85 -8.15
C ASP A 37 19.70 -17.48 -8.06
N ALA A 38 20.59 -17.20 -9.02
CA ALA A 38 21.98 -17.64 -8.97
C ALA A 38 22.82 -16.95 -7.86
N ARG A 39 22.33 -15.83 -7.28
CA ARG A 39 23.01 -15.11 -6.19
C ARG A 39 22.02 -14.66 -5.10
N PRO A 40 21.57 -15.58 -4.23
CA PRO A 40 20.53 -15.34 -3.24
C PRO A 40 20.80 -14.14 -2.31
N GLY A 41 22.05 -13.84 -1.97
CA GLY A 41 22.37 -12.71 -1.09
C GLY A 41 21.97 -11.32 -1.64
N HIS A 42 21.95 -11.12 -2.96
CA HIS A 42 21.50 -9.84 -3.53
C HIS A 42 19.98 -9.67 -3.45
N ALA A 43 19.24 -10.77 -3.57
CA ALA A 43 17.79 -10.80 -3.44
C ALA A 43 17.35 -10.47 -2.00
N GLU A 44 18.03 -11.05 -1.02
CA GLU A 44 17.80 -10.78 0.40
C GLU A 44 18.07 -9.31 0.76
N CYS A 45 19.17 -8.73 0.25
CA CYS A 45 19.44 -7.30 0.45
C CYS A 45 18.36 -6.41 -0.17
N LEU A 46 17.87 -6.75 -1.36
CA LEU A 46 16.76 -6.01 -2.01
C LEU A 46 15.47 -6.12 -1.19
N ALA A 47 15.12 -7.30 -0.71
CA ALA A 47 13.96 -7.52 0.16
C ALA A 47 14.09 -6.72 1.47
N LEU A 48 15.28 -6.67 2.08
CA LEU A 48 15.57 -5.86 3.27
C LEU A 48 15.41 -4.35 3.03
N ILE A 49 15.95 -3.85 1.93
CA ILE A 49 15.79 -2.44 1.53
C ILE A 49 14.31 -2.12 1.32
N MET A 50 13.58 -2.99 0.63
CA MET A 50 12.14 -2.81 0.38
C MET A 50 11.34 -2.84 1.68
N LYS A 51 11.59 -3.79 2.60
CA LYS A 51 10.93 -3.83 3.91
C LYS A 51 11.18 -2.55 4.72
N ARG A 52 12.40 -2.00 4.66
CA ARG A 52 12.76 -0.74 5.33
C ARG A 52 12.08 0.48 4.71
N MET A 53 11.95 0.50 3.38
CA MET A 53 11.40 1.65 2.64
C MET A 53 9.87 1.59 2.47
N ALA A 54 9.26 0.40 2.58
CA ALA A 54 7.84 0.17 2.36
C ALA A 54 6.93 1.15 3.13
N PRO A 55 7.16 1.47 4.43
CA PRO A 55 6.33 2.44 5.14
C PRO A 55 6.33 3.84 4.51
N GLY A 56 7.47 4.29 3.98
CA GLY A 56 7.58 5.59 3.33
C GLY A 56 6.88 5.61 1.97
N ILE A 57 7.05 4.53 1.20
CA ILE A 57 6.40 4.36 -0.11
C ILE A 57 4.89 4.32 0.06
N ILE A 58 4.40 3.51 1.00
CA ILE A 58 2.98 3.38 1.35
C ILE A 58 2.38 4.74 1.75
N LYS A 59 3.07 5.51 2.61
CA LYS A 59 2.62 6.87 2.98
C LYS A 59 2.52 7.81 1.78
N ALA A 60 3.52 7.81 0.90
CA ALA A 60 3.52 8.66 -0.29
C ALA A 60 2.36 8.29 -1.24
N LEU A 61 2.12 6.99 -1.43
CA LEU A 61 1.01 6.49 -2.26
C LEU A 61 -0.36 6.91 -1.71
N ASN A 62 -0.57 6.79 -0.41
CA ASN A 62 -1.83 7.21 0.20
C ASN A 62 -2.06 8.72 0.11
N ALA A 63 -1.02 9.54 0.24
CA ALA A 63 -1.17 10.98 0.00
C ALA A 63 -1.63 11.28 -1.44
N VAL A 64 -1.09 10.56 -2.43
CA VAL A 64 -1.51 10.70 -3.83
C VAL A 64 -2.95 10.20 -4.02
N TYR A 65 -3.32 9.09 -3.39
CA TYR A 65 -4.66 8.52 -3.48
C TYR A 65 -5.73 9.44 -2.89
N ILE A 66 -5.54 9.96 -1.67
CA ILE A 66 -6.44 10.93 -1.04
C ILE A 66 -6.60 12.16 -1.92
N ARG A 67 -5.49 12.72 -2.41
CA ARG A 67 -5.52 13.89 -3.28
C ARG A 67 -6.37 13.65 -4.53
N LYS A 68 -6.25 12.47 -5.17
CA LYS A 68 -7.07 12.12 -6.34
C LYS A 68 -8.56 11.97 -6.00
N LEU A 69 -8.88 11.46 -4.82
CA LEU A 69 -10.28 11.37 -4.35
C LEU A 69 -10.88 12.75 -4.09
N GLU A 70 -10.12 13.65 -3.47
CA GLU A 70 -10.52 15.05 -3.26
C GLU A 70 -10.73 15.77 -4.60
N GLU A 71 -9.81 15.58 -5.56
CA GLU A 71 -9.92 16.10 -6.93
C GLU A 71 -11.16 15.54 -7.67
N SER A 72 -11.62 14.35 -7.30
CA SER A 72 -12.83 13.71 -7.86
C SER A 72 -14.14 14.17 -7.19
N GLY A 73 -14.07 15.12 -6.25
CA GLY A 73 -15.23 15.71 -5.58
C GLY A 73 -15.65 15.04 -4.27
N VAL A 74 -14.85 14.09 -3.75
CA VAL A 74 -15.11 13.46 -2.45
C VAL A 74 -14.56 14.37 -1.34
N SER A 75 -15.43 15.04 -0.59
CA SER A 75 -15.03 15.89 0.54
C SER A 75 -14.95 15.13 1.86
N GLY A 76 -13.95 15.42 2.69
CA GLY A 76 -13.83 14.85 4.04
C GLY A 76 -13.17 13.47 4.09
N VAL A 77 -12.35 13.13 3.09
CA VAL A 77 -11.61 11.87 3.05
C VAL A 77 -10.57 11.84 4.16
N LYS A 78 -10.66 10.83 5.03
CA LYS A 78 -9.63 10.52 6.02
C LYS A 78 -9.12 9.12 5.76
N SER A 79 -7.80 8.97 5.71
CA SER A 79 -7.14 7.66 5.64
C SER A 79 -6.47 7.35 6.97
N GLU A 80 -6.63 6.14 7.46
CA GLU A 80 -5.83 5.62 8.57
C GLU A 80 -5.07 4.38 8.12
N PHE A 81 -3.79 4.31 8.48
CA PHE A 81 -2.95 3.16 8.20
C PHE A 81 -3.01 2.18 9.34
N PHE A 82 -3.69 1.06 9.12
CA PHE A 82 -3.63 -0.08 10.02
C PHE A 82 -2.47 -0.98 9.59
N LYS A 83 -1.44 -1.11 10.44
CA LYS A 83 -0.37 -2.09 10.21
C LYS A 83 -0.95 -3.49 10.39
N VAL A 84 -1.26 -4.17 9.29
CA VAL A 84 -1.60 -5.60 9.32
C VAL A 84 -0.31 -6.37 9.02
N ASN A 85 0.21 -7.06 10.05
CA ASN A 85 1.39 -7.93 10.02
C ASN A 85 2.75 -7.28 9.70
N LEU A 86 3.45 -6.82 10.76
CA LEU A 86 4.90 -6.86 10.84
C LEU A 86 5.30 -8.12 11.64
N GLN A 87 5.09 -9.30 11.08
CA GLN A 87 5.84 -10.50 11.51
C GLN A 87 7.01 -10.70 10.55
#